data_AF-A0A3C1JAD7-F1
#
_entry.id   AF-A0A3C1JAD7-F1
#
_cell.length_a   1.000
_cell.length_b   1.000
_cell.length_c   1.000
_cell.angle_alpha   90.00
_cell.angle_beta   90.00
_cell.angle_gamma   90.00
#
_symmetry.space_group_name_H-M   'P 1'
#
loop_
_entity.id
_entity.type
_entity.pdbx_description
1 polymer ?
#
loop_
_entity_poly.entity_id
_entity_poly.type
_entity_poly.pdbx_seq_one_letter_code
_entity_poly.pdbx_strand_id
1 'polypeptide(L)'
;MAAQEAFFAAHASRPLERAERTRALELLEMQKHSMFMFTSCGWFFADISRIEAVQNLRYAARVAETLRDLGFENADRPFLSLLELAHSNFQEAGDGLKIYGELLGENALARQKAAALIIADAMLGVEETGSLEAVTVHERMSRDGVLYLRGEVAAPGPDGDSPLAFCYLRRGAEFPTMFFTRPSATARMKELLASPSPEDMRAALEKEPGFARVSFDDFSWDEKTLYAWILADAARHSHAGSIFKILEDYLYLLSRLPGRTSSSWAPLRSQAAAYARQAAEVVFTRALRSAAPGDIDKLAHLAGRLKDAGLEAGFDPSPEASAALANRVGAAALAAQDEAALAPLLSLMKAARDLGAHDLTFHLQNYLMDLFAAAEKKHLPPEAAAAVKELYSLSGIIIERFNSRLEALAAQN
;
A
#
# COMPACT_ATOMS: atom_id res chain seq x y z
N MET A 1 9.67 -10.12 -15.09
CA MET A 1 10.71 -10.72 -15.96
C MET A 1 10.14 -11.33 -17.25
N ALA A 2 9.17 -12.25 -17.22
CA ALA A 2 8.68 -12.92 -18.43
C ALA A 2 8.16 -11.98 -19.55
N ALA A 3 7.46 -10.89 -19.20
CA ALA A 3 6.95 -9.93 -20.18
C ALA A 3 8.05 -9.10 -20.87
N GLN A 4 9.09 -8.69 -20.13
CA GLN A 4 10.22 -7.95 -20.68
C GLN A 4 11.04 -8.81 -21.66
N GLU A 5 11.27 -10.06 -21.31
CA GLU A 5 11.99 -11.00 -22.17
C GLU A 5 11.22 -11.28 -23.46
N ALA A 6 9.91 -11.50 -23.36
CA ALA A 6 9.05 -11.66 -24.53
C ALA A 6 9.06 -10.42 -25.44
N PHE A 7 9.00 -9.22 -24.86
CA PHE A 7 9.08 -7.96 -25.61
C PHE A 7 10.39 -7.83 -26.39
N PHE A 8 11.54 -8.05 -25.73
CA PHE A 8 12.83 -7.97 -26.40
C PHE A 8 13.02 -9.06 -27.46
N ALA A 9 12.52 -10.28 -27.22
CA ALA A 9 12.58 -11.35 -28.22
C ALA A 9 11.76 -11.00 -29.49
N ALA A 10 10.66 -10.27 -29.35
CA ALA A 10 9.81 -9.87 -30.47
C ALA A 10 10.32 -8.62 -31.23
N HIS A 11 10.95 -7.67 -30.53
CA HIS A 11 11.22 -6.33 -31.07
C HIS A 11 12.71 -5.98 -31.23
N ALA A 12 13.63 -6.67 -30.56
CA ALA A 12 15.05 -6.39 -30.72
C ALA A 12 15.59 -7.02 -32.02
N SER A 13 16.42 -6.28 -32.76
CA SER A 13 17.05 -6.77 -34.00
C SER A 13 18.09 -7.87 -33.77
N ARG A 14 18.53 -8.04 -32.52
CA ARG A 14 19.45 -9.08 -32.05
C ARG A 14 19.22 -9.34 -30.56
N PRO A 15 19.73 -10.46 -30.01
CA PRO A 15 19.82 -10.65 -28.57
C PRO A 15 20.58 -9.49 -27.91
N LEU A 16 20.01 -8.95 -26.84
CA LEU A 16 20.59 -7.86 -26.05
C LEU A 16 21.23 -8.41 -24.77
N GLU A 17 22.41 -7.91 -24.43
CA GLU A 17 23.06 -8.13 -23.15
C GLU A 17 22.32 -7.40 -22.02
N ARG A 18 22.60 -7.74 -20.75
CA ARG A 18 21.90 -7.16 -19.59
C ARG A 18 22.00 -5.63 -19.58
N ALA A 19 23.19 -5.07 -19.79
CA ALA A 19 23.39 -3.63 -19.81
C ALA A 19 22.63 -2.95 -20.96
N GLU A 20 22.55 -3.61 -22.11
CA GLU A 20 21.82 -3.11 -23.28
C GLU A 20 20.30 -3.14 -23.08
N ARG A 21 19.79 -4.17 -22.38
CA ARG A 21 18.38 -4.24 -21.99
C ARG A 21 18.01 -3.11 -21.04
N THR A 22 18.81 -2.88 -20.00
CA THR A 22 18.61 -1.74 -19.08
C THR A 22 18.61 -0.43 -19.85
N ARG A 23 19.62 -0.20 -20.71
CA ARG A 23 19.70 1.00 -21.55
C ARG A 23 18.48 1.17 -22.47
N ALA A 24 17.99 0.07 -23.06
CA ALA A 24 16.80 0.11 -23.91
C ALA A 24 15.54 0.46 -23.11
N LEU A 25 15.38 -0.06 -21.89
CA LEU A 25 14.28 0.29 -21.00
C LEU A 25 14.34 1.76 -20.57
N GLU A 26 15.51 2.28 -20.23
CA GLU A 26 15.70 3.70 -19.91
C GLU A 26 15.28 4.61 -21.08
N LEU A 27 15.65 4.26 -22.31
CA LEU A 27 15.26 5.01 -23.50
C LEU A 27 13.74 4.94 -23.78
N LEU A 28 13.12 3.78 -23.58
CA LEU A 28 11.67 3.61 -23.72
C LEU A 28 10.90 4.39 -22.65
N GLU A 29 11.40 4.40 -21.42
CA GLU A 29 10.84 5.16 -20.31
C GLU A 29 10.96 6.68 -20.55
N MET A 30 12.12 7.13 -21.05
CA MET A 30 12.34 8.51 -21.48
C MET A 30 11.36 8.92 -22.59
N GLN A 31 11.14 8.06 -23.59
CA GLN A 31 10.17 8.31 -24.66
C GLN A 31 8.74 8.41 -24.12
N LYS A 32 8.36 7.50 -23.21
CA LYS A 32 7.03 7.51 -22.56
C LYS A 32 6.80 8.83 -21.82
N HIS A 33 7.73 9.26 -20.98
CA HIS A 33 7.60 10.53 -20.27
C HIS A 33 7.65 11.73 -21.22
N SER A 34 8.44 11.65 -22.30
CA SER A 34 8.46 12.69 -23.32
C SER A 34 7.10 12.89 -23.98
N MET A 35 6.37 11.81 -24.24
CA MET A 35 4.99 11.89 -24.73
C MET A 35 4.04 12.49 -23.69
N PHE A 36 4.19 12.12 -22.41
CA PHE A 36 3.33 12.65 -21.34
C PHE A 36 3.50 14.16 -21.10
N MET A 37 4.66 14.75 -21.39
CA MET A 37 4.87 16.20 -21.34
C MET A 37 3.89 16.98 -22.26
N PHE A 38 3.41 16.36 -23.33
CA PHE A 38 2.51 16.97 -24.31
C PHE A 38 1.01 16.79 -23.97
N THR A 39 0.69 16.41 -22.74
CA THR A 39 -0.71 16.30 -22.31
C THR A 39 -1.38 17.68 -22.33
N SER A 40 -2.38 17.85 -23.19
CA SER A 40 -2.96 19.17 -23.50
C SER A 40 -3.71 19.80 -22.32
N CYS A 41 -4.36 19.01 -21.46
CA CYS A 41 -5.06 19.54 -20.28
C CYS A 41 -4.11 20.20 -19.27
N GLY A 42 -2.84 19.81 -19.26
CA GLY A 42 -1.80 20.41 -18.41
C GLY A 42 -1.54 21.89 -18.68
N TRP A 43 -1.89 22.38 -19.88
CA TRP A 43 -1.63 23.75 -20.32
C TRP A 43 -2.92 24.57 -20.48
N PHE A 44 -4.06 24.05 -20.02
CA PHE A 44 -5.36 24.70 -20.18
C PHE A 44 -5.52 25.96 -19.32
N PHE A 45 -4.98 25.94 -18.10
CA PHE A 45 -5.03 27.07 -17.18
C PHE A 45 -3.81 27.98 -17.35
N ALA A 46 -4.03 29.28 -17.14
CA ALA A 46 -3.02 30.32 -17.38
C ALA A 46 -1.92 30.42 -16.30
N ASP A 47 -1.77 29.42 -15.42
CA ASP A 47 -0.78 29.45 -14.34
C ASP A 47 0.04 28.17 -14.28
N ILE A 48 1.36 28.33 -14.38
CA ILE A 48 2.33 27.23 -14.40
C ILE A 48 2.45 26.50 -13.05
N SER A 49 2.03 27.11 -11.93
CA SER A 49 2.11 26.50 -10.61
C SER A 49 0.94 25.60 -10.27
N ARG A 50 -0.08 25.50 -11.14
CA ARG A 50 -1.21 24.61 -10.90
C ARG A 50 -0.81 23.15 -11.09
N ILE A 51 -1.56 22.27 -10.42
CA ILE A 51 -1.33 20.82 -10.40
C ILE A 51 -1.22 20.23 -11.81
N GLU A 52 -1.97 20.74 -12.79
CA GLU A 52 -2.00 20.22 -14.15
C GLU A 52 -0.70 20.53 -14.91
N ALA A 53 -0.20 21.76 -14.83
CA ALA A 53 1.08 22.16 -15.45
C ALA A 53 2.27 21.53 -14.71
N VAL A 54 2.21 21.52 -13.38
CA VAL A 54 3.21 20.87 -12.52
C VAL A 54 3.35 19.38 -12.86
N GLN A 55 2.26 18.67 -13.16
CA GLN A 55 2.33 17.27 -13.58
C GLN A 55 3.10 17.08 -14.89
N ASN A 56 2.91 17.97 -15.88
CA ASN A 56 3.71 17.96 -17.11
C ASN A 56 5.19 18.25 -16.83
N LEU A 57 5.48 19.17 -15.91
CA LEU A 57 6.85 19.45 -15.47
C LEU A 57 7.49 18.26 -14.73
N ARG A 58 6.72 17.47 -13.97
CA ARG A 58 7.23 16.22 -13.35
C ARG A 58 7.66 15.20 -14.41
N TYR A 59 6.92 15.09 -15.52
CA TYR A 59 7.34 14.25 -16.64
C TYR A 59 8.61 14.78 -17.31
N ALA A 60 8.72 16.11 -17.48
CA ALA A 60 9.93 16.74 -18.00
C ALA A 60 11.15 16.51 -17.10
N ALA A 61 10.97 16.61 -15.78
CA ALA A 61 12.00 16.33 -14.79
C ALA A 61 12.51 14.90 -14.92
N ARG A 62 11.61 13.92 -15.10
CA ARG A 62 11.98 12.52 -15.30
C ARG A 62 12.77 12.29 -16.59
N VAL A 63 12.42 12.98 -17.67
CA VAL A 63 13.18 12.95 -18.93
C VAL A 63 14.56 13.54 -18.74
N ALA A 64 14.68 14.68 -18.06
CA ALA A 64 15.97 15.34 -17.81
C ALA A 64 16.89 14.50 -16.90
N GLU A 65 16.33 13.85 -15.86
CA GLU A 65 17.06 12.86 -15.06
C GLU A 65 17.59 11.73 -15.93
N THR A 66 16.73 11.14 -16.74
CA THR A 66 17.12 10.04 -17.62
C THR A 66 18.18 10.49 -18.61
N LEU A 67 18.05 11.67 -19.24
CA LEU A 67 19.08 12.22 -20.13
C LEU A 67 20.45 12.31 -19.44
N ARG A 68 20.50 12.77 -18.18
CA ARG A 68 21.75 12.83 -17.40
C ARG A 68 22.32 11.44 -17.11
N ASP A 69 21.48 10.50 -16.66
CA ASP A 69 21.90 9.11 -16.42
C ASP A 69 22.42 8.47 -17.71
N LEU A 70 21.86 8.89 -18.86
CA LEU A 70 22.27 8.43 -20.17
C LEU A 70 23.58 9.06 -20.67
N GLY A 71 24.14 10.04 -19.95
CA GLY A 71 25.37 10.76 -20.30
C GLY A 71 25.18 12.07 -21.09
N PHE A 72 23.93 12.50 -21.31
CA PHE A 72 23.61 13.76 -21.98
C PHE A 72 23.58 14.92 -20.98
N GLU A 73 24.77 15.34 -20.55
CA GLU A 73 24.89 16.48 -19.66
C GLU A 73 24.31 17.76 -20.31
N ASN A 74 23.54 18.53 -19.53
CA ASN A 74 23.03 19.85 -19.92
C ASN A 74 22.04 19.88 -21.10
N ALA A 75 21.50 18.73 -21.51
CA ALA A 75 20.54 18.65 -22.63
C ALA A 75 19.23 19.44 -22.37
N ASP A 76 18.90 19.70 -21.11
CA ASP A 76 17.72 20.45 -20.66
C ASP A 76 17.94 21.96 -20.51
N ARG A 77 19.17 22.48 -20.69
CA ARG A 77 19.44 23.92 -20.49
C ARG A 77 18.54 24.86 -21.30
N PRO A 78 18.31 24.65 -22.62
CA PRO A 78 17.41 25.52 -23.37
C PRO A 78 15.98 25.50 -22.83
N PHE A 79 15.55 24.35 -22.32
CA PHE A 79 14.25 24.19 -21.69
C PHE A 79 14.16 24.95 -20.36
N LEU A 80 15.20 24.88 -19.52
CA LEU A 80 15.27 25.66 -18.28
C LEU A 80 15.18 27.18 -18.53
N SER A 81 15.87 27.68 -19.55
CA SER A 81 15.79 29.09 -19.93
C SER A 81 14.39 29.52 -20.40
N LEU A 82 13.62 28.62 -21.00
CA LEU A 82 12.23 28.90 -21.37
C LEU A 82 11.30 28.88 -20.14
N LEU A 83 11.55 27.98 -19.19
CA LEU A 83 10.76 27.89 -17.96
C LEU A 83 10.90 29.13 -17.06
N GLU A 84 12.09 29.74 -17.03
CA GLU A 84 12.32 30.98 -16.28
C GLU A 84 11.39 32.12 -16.74
N LEU A 85 11.00 32.14 -18.01
CA LEU A 85 10.09 33.15 -18.57
C LEU A 85 8.62 32.92 -18.21
N ALA A 86 8.28 31.74 -17.67
CA ALA A 86 6.92 31.37 -17.32
C ALA A 86 6.64 31.72 -15.85
N HIS A 87 6.10 32.91 -15.62
CA HIS A 87 5.74 33.36 -14.27
C HIS A 87 4.40 32.80 -13.81
N SER A 88 4.33 32.40 -12.54
CA SER A 88 3.07 32.11 -11.86
C SER A 88 2.36 33.41 -11.47
N ASN A 89 1.04 33.36 -11.35
CA ASN A 89 0.25 34.45 -10.76
C ASN A 89 0.37 34.45 -9.22
N PHE A 90 0.93 33.39 -8.61
CA PHE A 90 1.18 33.29 -7.18
C PHE A 90 2.63 33.70 -6.87
N GLN A 91 2.80 34.70 -6.02
CA GLN A 91 4.12 35.25 -5.69
C GLN A 91 5.04 34.22 -5.03
N GLU A 92 4.47 33.31 -4.23
CA GLU A 92 5.21 32.27 -3.54
C GLU A 92 5.79 31.23 -4.52
N ALA A 93 5.06 30.94 -5.59
CA ALA A 93 5.47 29.97 -6.61
C ALA A 93 6.57 30.51 -7.54
N GLY A 94 6.60 31.82 -7.78
CA GLY A 94 7.64 32.45 -8.59
C GLY A 94 7.50 32.13 -10.09
N ASP A 95 8.51 31.48 -10.67
CA ASP A 95 8.56 31.11 -12.08
C ASP A 95 8.72 29.59 -12.29
N GLY A 96 8.61 29.17 -13.55
CA GLY A 96 8.73 27.78 -13.95
C GLY A 96 10.10 27.16 -13.63
N LEU A 97 11.18 27.96 -13.61
CA LEU A 97 12.51 27.46 -13.29
C LEU A 97 12.60 27.09 -11.80
N LYS A 98 12.09 27.96 -10.93
CA LYS A 98 12.00 27.70 -9.49
C LYS A 98 11.17 26.44 -9.22
N ILE A 99 9.96 26.38 -9.78
CA ILE A 99 9.04 25.23 -9.62
C ILE A 99 9.73 23.94 -10.09
N TYR A 100 10.37 23.97 -11.27
CA TYR A 100 11.07 22.80 -11.81
C TYR A 100 12.26 22.35 -10.95
N GLY A 101 13.01 23.30 -10.38
CA GLY A 101 14.09 23.01 -9.44
C GLY A 101 13.58 22.30 -8.17
N GLU A 102 12.45 22.73 -7.63
CA GLU A 102 11.79 22.07 -6.48
C GLU A 102 11.38 20.63 -6.84
N LEU A 103 10.78 20.42 -8.03
CA LEU A 103 10.38 19.09 -8.51
C LEU A 103 11.58 18.14 -8.68
N LEU A 104 12.69 18.63 -9.22
CA LEU A 104 13.93 17.84 -9.32
C LEU A 104 14.46 17.44 -7.95
N GLY A 105 14.39 18.35 -6.97
CA GLY A 105 14.76 18.07 -5.58
C GLY A 105 13.87 17.01 -4.95
N GLU A 106 12.55 17.08 -5.16
CA GLU A 106 11.60 16.08 -4.68
C GLU A 106 11.87 14.69 -5.28
N ASN A 107 12.07 14.62 -6.60
CA ASN A 107 12.31 13.37 -7.31
C ASN A 107 13.64 12.72 -6.91
N ALA A 108 14.69 13.51 -6.65
CA ALA A 108 16.01 13.01 -6.31
C ALA A 108 16.02 12.12 -5.05
N LEU A 109 15.07 12.32 -4.15
CA LEU A 109 14.92 11.55 -2.92
C LEU A 109 13.76 10.55 -2.96
N ALA A 110 13.00 10.44 -4.06
CA ALA A 110 11.79 9.63 -4.11
C ALA A 110 12.03 8.17 -3.66
N ARG A 111 13.12 7.56 -4.15
CA ARG A 111 13.49 6.18 -3.78
C ARG A 111 13.87 6.06 -2.30
N GLN A 112 14.60 7.04 -1.77
CA GLN A 112 15.03 7.09 -0.37
C GLN A 112 13.87 7.38 0.58
N LYS A 113 12.90 8.18 0.16
CA LYS A 113 11.66 8.44 0.92
C LYS A 113 10.80 7.18 0.99
N ALA A 114 10.61 6.48 -0.14
CA ALA A 114 9.94 5.18 -0.16
C ALA A 114 10.66 4.16 0.75
N ALA A 115 11.99 4.09 0.65
CA ALA A 115 12.81 3.24 1.52
C ALA A 115 12.65 3.60 3.00
N ALA A 116 12.58 4.89 3.33
CA ALA A 116 12.39 5.35 4.70
C ALA A 116 11.02 4.96 5.27
N LEU A 117 9.95 5.01 4.48
CA LEU A 117 8.62 4.56 4.88
C LEU A 117 8.55 3.04 5.05
N ILE A 118 9.19 2.27 4.17
CA ILE A 118 9.33 0.80 4.30
C ILE A 118 10.08 0.43 5.60
N ILE A 119 11.20 1.11 5.88
CA ILE A 119 11.94 0.91 7.13
C ILE A 119 11.09 1.32 8.34
N ALA A 120 10.37 2.45 8.26
CA ALA A 120 9.51 2.91 9.35
C ALA A 120 8.41 1.89 9.67
N ASP A 121 7.77 1.33 8.64
CA ASP A 121 6.78 0.26 8.79
C ASP A 121 7.40 -0.98 9.45
N ALA A 122 8.53 -1.47 8.94
CA ALA A 122 9.22 -2.62 9.52
C ALA A 122 9.67 -2.41 10.98
N MET A 123 10.04 -1.17 11.36
CA MET A 123 10.52 -0.85 12.71
C MET A 123 9.41 -0.56 13.72
N LEU A 124 8.24 -0.13 13.24
CA LEU A 124 7.04 0.09 14.07
C LEU A 124 6.19 -1.18 14.17
N GLY A 125 6.22 -2.02 13.14
CA GLY A 125 5.49 -3.27 13.07
C GLY A 125 5.91 -4.28 14.15
N VAL A 126 4.95 -5.13 14.52
CA VAL A 126 5.23 -6.39 15.22
C VAL A 126 5.87 -7.35 14.20
N GLU A 127 6.74 -8.27 14.65
CA GLU A 127 7.56 -9.25 13.87
C GLU A 127 6.82 -10.04 12.75
N GLU A 128 5.52 -9.85 12.55
CA GLU A 128 4.65 -10.53 11.59
C GLU A 128 4.25 -9.68 10.37
N THR A 129 4.81 -8.48 10.19
CA THR A 129 4.57 -7.61 9.01
C THR A 129 5.54 -7.95 7.87
N GLY A 130 5.01 -8.22 6.66
CA GLY A 130 5.79 -8.64 5.48
C GLY A 130 6.83 -7.61 4.99
N SER A 131 6.85 -6.39 5.55
CA SER A 131 7.93 -5.42 5.34
C SER A 131 9.28 -5.88 5.90
N LEU A 132 9.31 -6.92 6.75
CA LEU A 132 10.54 -7.59 7.18
C LEU A 132 11.29 -8.29 6.04
N GLU A 133 10.61 -8.72 4.96
CA GLU A 133 11.30 -9.30 3.80
C GLU A 133 12.11 -8.25 3.03
N ALA A 134 11.66 -6.99 3.06
CA ALA A 134 12.31 -5.90 2.36
C ALA A 134 13.48 -5.29 3.17
N VAL A 135 13.52 -5.46 4.50
CA VAL A 135 14.49 -4.78 5.38
C VAL A 135 15.34 -5.79 6.14
N THR A 136 16.65 -5.78 5.90
CA THR A 136 17.63 -6.56 6.67
C THR A 136 18.43 -5.66 7.59
N VAL A 137 18.31 -5.83 8.91
CA VAL A 137 19.14 -5.13 9.90
C VAL A 137 20.40 -5.94 10.17
N HIS A 138 21.56 -5.35 9.92
CA HIS A 138 22.86 -5.98 10.16
C HIS A 138 23.46 -5.61 11.52
N GLU A 139 23.12 -4.43 12.03
CA GLU A 139 23.70 -3.91 13.28
C GLU A 139 22.68 -3.04 14.00
N ARG A 140 22.64 -3.19 15.32
CA ARG A 140 21.78 -2.43 16.22
C ARG A 140 22.57 -2.02 17.44
N MET A 141 22.59 -0.72 17.73
CA MET A 141 23.24 -0.19 18.92
C MET A 141 22.46 0.99 19.51
N SER A 142 22.70 1.28 20.78
CA SER A 142 22.15 2.43 21.47
C SER A 142 23.30 3.20 22.14
N ARG A 143 23.40 4.50 21.88
CA ARG A 143 24.40 5.41 22.49
C ARG A 143 23.73 6.72 22.86
N ASP A 144 23.89 7.15 24.10
CA ASP A 144 23.33 8.42 24.63
C ASP A 144 21.85 8.65 24.32
N GLY A 145 21.03 7.59 24.38
CA GLY A 145 19.60 7.65 24.12
C GLY A 145 19.22 7.74 22.63
N VAL A 146 20.17 7.57 21.72
CA VAL A 146 19.96 7.45 20.28
C VAL A 146 20.06 5.98 19.87
N LEU A 147 19.03 5.47 19.21
CA LEU A 147 19.01 4.16 18.57
C LEU A 147 19.62 4.27 17.17
N TYR A 148 20.60 3.40 16.90
CA TYR A 148 21.24 3.28 15.61
C TYR A 148 20.96 1.92 15.02
N LEU A 149 20.58 1.91 13.75
CA LEU A 149 20.51 0.69 12.95
C LEU A 149 21.31 0.88 11.67
N ARG A 150 21.97 -0.19 11.24
CA ARG A 150 22.55 -0.28 9.91
C ARG A 150 21.97 -1.51 9.23
N GLY A 151 21.59 -1.36 7.98
CA GLY A 151 20.96 -2.44 7.24
C GLY A 151 20.93 -2.20 5.75
N GLU A 152 20.17 -3.06 5.09
CA GLU A 152 19.81 -2.93 3.68
C GLU A 152 18.29 -2.96 3.56
N VAL A 153 17.76 -2.17 2.62
CA VAL A 153 16.34 -2.15 2.27
C VAL A 153 16.16 -2.31 0.77
N ALA A 154 15.31 -3.25 0.36
CA ALA A 154 14.81 -3.35 -1.00
C ALA A 154 13.77 -2.24 -1.21
N ALA A 155 14.12 -1.24 -2.02
CA ALA A 155 13.24 -0.12 -2.33
C ALA A 155 12.89 -0.14 -3.83
N PRO A 156 11.65 0.25 -4.19
CA PRO A 156 11.23 0.34 -5.59
C PRO A 156 12.22 1.17 -6.42
N GLY A 157 12.67 0.59 -7.52
CA GLY A 157 13.61 1.21 -8.45
C GLY A 157 13.16 1.06 -9.91
N PRO A 158 13.88 1.70 -10.85
CA PRO A 158 13.51 1.70 -12.28
C PRO A 158 13.49 0.31 -12.91
N ASP A 159 14.34 -0.61 -12.45
CA ASP A 159 14.41 -2.01 -12.92
C ASP A 159 13.69 -2.99 -11.98
N GLY A 160 12.81 -2.48 -11.10
CA GLY A 160 12.22 -3.21 -9.98
C GLY A 160 12.94 -2.94 -8.65
N ASP A 161 12.63 -3.74 -7.64
CA ASP A 161 13.19 -3.55 -6.30
C ASP A 161 14.71 -3.69 -6.32
N SER A 162 15.38 -2.69 -5.77
CA SER A 162 16.83 -2.61 -5.72
C SER A 162 17.28 -2.28 -4.30
N PRO A 163 18.38 -2.87 -3.81
CA PRO A 163 18.87 -2.63 -2.45
C PRO A 163 19.45 -1.21 -2.29
N LEU A 164 19.18 -0.61 -1.13
CA LEU A 164 19.88 0.55 -0.57
C LEU A 164 20.48 0.15 0.77
N ALA A 165 21.74 0.50 0.99
CA ALA A 165 22.29 0.46 2.34
C ALA A 165 21.77 1.67 3.11
N PHE A 166 21.34 1.46 4.35
CA PHE A 166 20.82 2.52 5.21
C PHE A 166 21.53 2.58 6.57
N CYS A 167 21.60 3.80 7.10
CA CYS A 167 21.79 4.08 8.51
C CYS A 167 20.55 4.79 9.05
N TYR A 168 20.07 4.35 10.20
CA TYR A 168 18.88 4.82 10.89
C TYR A 168 19.30 5.41 12.23
N LEU A 169 18.94 6.66 12.52
CA LEU A 169 19.21 7.33 13.78
C LEU A 169 17.90 7.84 14.38
N ARG A 170 17.51 7.33 15.55
CA ARG A 170 16.29 7.77 16.24
C ARG A 170 16.56 8.18 17.67
N ARG A 171 16.11 9.37 18.05
CA ARG A 171 16.14 9.86 19.43
C ARG A 171 14.73 9.86 20.01
N GLY A 172 14.49 9.06 21.05
CA GLY A 172 13.19 9.00 21.73
C GLY A 172 12.02 8.73 20.77
N ALA A 173 11.02 9.62 20.78
CA ALA A 173 9.78 9.49 20.01
C ALA A 173 9.83 10.16 18.62
N GLU A 174 10.96 10.75 18.22
CA GLU A 174 11.10 11.43 16.94
C GLU A 174 11.02 10.46 15.75
N PHE A 175 10.66 11.00 14.58
CA PHE A 175 10.87 10.30 13.32
C PHE A 175 12.40 10.13 13.11
N PRO A 176 12.87 8.94 12.73
CA PRO A 176 14.29 8.69 12.51
C PRO A 176 14.87 9.55 11.40
N THR A 177 16.08 10.10 11.60
CA THR A 177 16.89 10.58 10.47
C THR A 177 17.57 9.38 9.83
N MET A 178 17.38 9.21 8.53
CA MET A 178 17.93 8.10 7.78
C MET A 178 18.93 8.60 6.73
N PHE A 179 19.99 7.83 6.53
CA PHE A 179 20.99 8.06 5.49
C PHE A 179 21.06 6.85 4.57
N PHE A 180 21.03 7.09 3.27
CA PHE A 180 21.03 6.05 2.25
C PHE A 180 22.24 6.16 1.33
N THR A 181 22.78 5.01 0.93
CA THR A 181 23.83 4.92 -0.08
C THR A 181 23.76 3.60 -0.85
N ARG A 182 24.62 3.42 -1.85
CA ARG A 182 24.73 2.16 -2.60
C ARG A 182 25.32 1.06 -1.70
N PRO A 183 24.91 -0.21 -1.84
CA PRO A 183 25.47 -1.31 -1.04
C PRO A 183 27.00 -1.46 -1.10
N SER A 184 27.63 -1.00 -2.19
CA SER A 184 29.10 -0.98 -2.32
C SER A 184 29.81 -0.04 -1.33
N ALA A 185 29.10 0.96 -0.77
CA ALA A 185 29.67 1.97 0.15
C ALA A 185 29.43 1.63 1.64
N THR A 186 28.93 0.43 1.95
CA THR A 186 28.61 0.01 3.32
C THR A 186 29.81 0.00 4.26
N ALA A 187 31.02 -0.29 3.76
CA ALA A 187 32.25 -0.24 4.54
C ALA A 187 32.54 1.18 5.06
N ARG A 188 32.39 2.18 4.19
CA ARG A 188 32.57 3.59 4.54
C ARG A 188 31.54 4.05 5.57
N MET A 189 30.28 3.66 5.40
CA MET A 189 29.24 3.92 6.39
C MET A 189 29.63 3.36 7.76
N LYS A 190 30.11 2.12 7.83
CA LYS A 190 30.54 1.50 9.08
C LYS A 190 31.68 2.27 9.77
N GLU A 191 32.63 2.81 9.01
CA GLU A 191 33.70 3.66 9.56
C GLU A 191 33.15 4.93 10.21
N LEU A 192 32.20 5.60 9.55
CA LEU A 192 31.59 6.83 10.07
C LEU A 192 30.82 6.57 11.38
N LEU A 193 30.20 5.40 11.52
CA LEU A 193 29.49 4.97 12.73
C LEU A 193 30.42 4.56 13.89
N ALA A 194 31.73 4.47 13.66
CA ALA A 194 32.70 4.17 14.71
C ALA A 194 32.92 5.34 15.68
N SER A 195 32.52 6.57 15.31
CA SER A 195 32.61 7.75 16.18
C SER A 195 31.81 7.55 17.48
N PRO A 196 32.37 7.87 18.67
CA PRO A 196 31.67 7.69 19.94
C PRO A 196 30.55 8.72 20.15
N SER A 197 30.64 9.89 19.53
CA SER A 197 29.67 10.98 19.68
C SER A 197 28.54 10.89 18.64
N PRO A 198 27.25 10.82 19.07
CA PRO A 198 26.08 10.90 18.19
C PRO A 198 26.08 12.09 17.22
N GLU A 199 26.46 13.26 17.73
CA GLU A 199 26.43 14.50 16.95
C GLU A 199 27.51 14.51 15.87
N ASP A 200 28.73 14.05 16.22
CA ASP A 200 29.84 13.95 15.27
C ASP A 200 29.54 12.90 14.20
N MET A 201 28.92 11.79 14.58
CA MET A 201 28.50 10.74 13.65
C MET A 201 27.48 11.28 12.63
N ARG A 202 26.44 11.98 13.11
CA ARG A 202 25.44 12.60 12.24
C ARG A 202 26.07 13.64 11.33
N ALA A 203 26.90 14.53 11.88
CA ALA A 203 27.58 15.56 11.10
C ALA A 203 28.54 14.98 10.04
N ALA A 204 29.17 13.83 10.33
CA ALA A 204 30.01 13.13 9.37
C ALA A 204 29.17 12.50 8.24
N LEU A 205 28.05 11.86 8.57
CA LEU A 205 27.13 11.28 7.58
C LEU A 205 26.50 12.35 6.68
N GLU A 206 26.13 13.51 7.23
CA GLU A 206 25.56 14.64 6.46
C GLU A 206 26.56 15.24 5.46
N LYS A 207 27.86 15.16 5.74
CA LYS A 207 28.92 15.69 4.87
C LYS A 207 29.49 14.66 3.90
N GLU A 208 29.16 13.38 4.05
CA GLU A 208 29.75 12.32 3.26
C GLU A 208 29.19 12.33 1.82
N PRO A 209 30.05 12.44 0.78
CA PRO A 209 29.59 12.43 -0.60
C PRO A 209 28.89 11.12 -0.97
N GLY A 210 27.75 11.22 -1.67
CA GLY A 210 26.98 10.05 -2.11
C GLY A 210 26.09 9.43 -1.03
N PHE A 211 25.92 10.11 0.10
CA PHE A 211 24.92 9.79 1.11
C PHE A 211 23.72 10.72 0.94
N ALA A 212 22.52 10.14 0.89
CA ALA A 212 21.27 10.88 0.83
C ALA A 212 20.60 10.86 2.20
N ARG A 213 20.37 12.05 2.78
CA ARG A 213 19.68 12.22 4.06
C ARG A 213 18.17 12.33 3.82
N VAL A 214 17.39 11.62 4.63
CA VAL A 214 15.93 11.75 4.72
C VAL A 214 15.53 11.94 6.19
N SER A 215 14.71 12.94 6.47
CA SER A 215 14.01 13.18 7.72
C SER A 215 12.53 13.42 7.45
N PHE A 216 11.77 13.62 8.52
CA PHE A 216 10.34 13.90 8.45
C PHE A 216 10.01 15.15 7.60
N ASP A 217 10.89 16.16 7.61
CA ASP A 217 10.65 17.41 6.88
C ASP A 217 10.76 17.25 5.37
N ASP A 218 11.48 16.24 4.90
CA ASP A 218 11.63 15.95 3.48
C ASP A 218 10.36 15.34 2.87
N PHE A 219 9.44 14.84 3.69
CA PHE A 219 8.19 14.26 3.21
C PHE A 219 7.15 15.32 2.81
N SER A 220 6.48 15.04 1.69
CA SER A 220 5.23 15.69 1.30
C SER A 220 4.11 15.41 2.30
N TRP A 221 3.00 16.14 2.18
CA TRP A 221 1.83 15.94 3.05
C TRP A 221 1.23 14.53 2.95
N ASP A 222 1.24 13.95 1.75
CA ASP A 222 0.72 12.60 1.53
C ASP A 222 1.64 11.54 2.16
N GLU A 223 2.96 11.71 2.04
CA GLU A 223 3.95 10.83 2.68
C GLU A 223 3.90 10.92 4.22
N LYS A 224 3.69 12.12 4.77
CA LYS A 224 3.48 12.32 6.22
C LYS A 224 2.19 11.64 6.69
N THR A 225 1.14 11.74 5.89
CA THR A 225 -0.14 11.06 6.15
C THR A 225 0.04 9.55 6.13
N LEU A 226 0.78 9.00 5.16
CA LEU A 226 1.11 7.58 5.10
C LEU A 226 1.89 7.12 6.33
N TYR A 227 2.88 7.87 6.79
CA TYR A 227 3.59 7.57 8.04
C TYR A 227 2.66 7.58 9.26
N ALA A 228 1.71 8.52 9.34
CA ALA A 228 0.72 8.54 10.42
C ALA A 228 -0.17 7.28 10.40
N TRP A 229 -0.55 6.81 9.22
CA TRP A 229 -1.29 5.56 9.08
C TRP A 229 -0.48 4.33 9.49
N ILE A 230 0.81 4.26 9.10
CA ILE A 230 1.74 3.22 9.55
C ILE A 230 1.81 3.18 11.08
N LEU A 231 1.97 4.34 11.73
CA LEU A 231 2.03 4.43 13.19
C LEU A 231 0.72 3.97 13.85
N ALA A 232 -0.42 4.39 13.32
CA ALA A 232 -1.73 3.99 13.81
C ALA A 232 -1.94 2.47 13.67
N ASP A 233 -1.51 1.89 12.55
CA ASP A 233 -1.59 0.46 12.30
C ASP A 233 -0.71 -0.36 13.25
N ALA A 234 0.54 0.06 13.43
CA ALA A 234 1.48 -0.54 14.36
C ALA A 234 0.93 -0.54 15.80
N ALA A 235 0.42 0.59 16.27
CA ALA A 235 -0.14 0.72 17.61
C ALA A 235 -1.36 -0.19 17.82
N ARG A 236 -2.22 -0.33 16.80
CA ARG A 236 -3.39 -1.21 16.85
C ARG A 236 -2.96 -2.67 16.98
N HIS A 237 -1.99 -3.11 16.20
CA HIS A 237 -1.50 -4.49 16.24
C HIS A 237 -0.76 -4.80 17.55
N SER A 238 0.08 -3.89 18.04
CA SER A 238 0.80 -4.08 19.32
C SER A 238 -0.12 -4.15 20.54
N HIS A 239 -1.32 -3.58 20.44
CA HIS A 239 -2.31 -3.56 21.53
C HIS A 239 -3.54 -4.44 21.25
N ALA A 240 -3.48 -5.33 20.26
CA ALA A 240 -4.60 -6.18 19.85
C ALA A 240 -5.22 -6.94 21.05
N GLY A 241 -4.39 -7.56 21.90
CA GLY A 241 -4.88 -8.30 23.07
C GLY A 241 -5.73 -7.45 24.03
N SER A 242 -5.31 -6.20 24.28
CA SER A 242 -6.07 -5.26 25.11
C SER A 242 -7.35 -4.79 24.41
N ILE A 243 -7.29 -4.51 23.09
CA ILE A 243 -8.45 -4.14 22.28
C ILE A 243 -9.52 -5.23 22.35
N PHE A 244 -9.15 -6.49 22.15
CA PHE A 244 -10.07 -7.62 22.22
C PHE A 244 -10.66 -7.78 23.61
N LYS A 245 -9.85 -7.71 24.67
CA LYS A 245 -10.35 -7.83 26.05
C LYS A 245 -11.39 -6.75 26.36
N ILE A 246 -11.11 -5.51 26.02
CA ILE A 246 -12.03 -4.38 26.26
C ILE A 246 -13.31 -4.54 25.42
N LEU A 247 -13.19 -4.98 24.17
CA LEU A 247 -14.34 -5.26 23.32
C LEU A 247 -15.24 -6.36 23.91
N GLU A 248 -14.67 -7.43 24.45
CA GLU A 248 -15.44 -8.50 25.11
C GLU A 248 -16.25 -7.97 26.30
N ASP A 249 -15.65 -7.11 27.12
CA ASP A 249 -16.36 -6.46 28.24
C ASP A 249 -17.54 -5.61 27.74
N TYR A 250 -17.37 -4.86 26.66
CA TYR A 250 -18.45 -4.09 26.04
C TYR A 250 -19.55 -4.97 25.44
N LEU A 251 -19.19 -6.04 24.73
CA LEU A 251 -20.15 -6.98 24.16
C LEU A 251 -20.97 -7.66 25.26
N TYR A 252 -20.32 -8.07 26.35
CA TYR A 252 -21.00 -8.59 27.53
C TYR A 252 -22.01 -7.58 28.10
N LEU A 253 -21.59 -6.34 28.32
CA LEU A 253 -22.45 -5.29 28.86
C LEU A 253 -23.64 -5.02 27.93
N LEU A 254 -23.41 -4.83 26.64
CA LEU A 254 -24.45 -4.53 25.64
C LEU A 254 -25.46 -5.68 25.48
N SER A 255 -25.04 -6.94 25.72
CA SER A 255 -25.96 -8.09 25.73
C SER A 255 -26.93 -8.09 26.91
N ARG A 256 -26.62 -7.37 27.99
CA ARG A 256 -27.39 -7.34 29.25
C ARG A 256 -28.19 -6.05 29.46
N LEU A 257 -27.91 -5.00 28.71
CA LEU A 257 -28.58 -3.71 28.87
C LEU A 257 -29.98 -3.70 28.23
N PRO A 258 -31.03 -3.25 28.96
CA PRO A 258 -32.36 -3.08 28.40
C PRO A 258 -32.41 -1.88 27.45
N GLY A 259 -33.23 -1.99 26.39
CA GLY A 259 -33.44 -0.89 25.43
C GLY A 259 -32.24 -0.66 24.51
N ARG A 260 -32.03 -1.57 23.54
CA ARG A 260 -30.95 -1.50 22.55
C ARG A 260 -30.83 -0.13 21.85
N THR A 261 -31.94 0.59 21.69
CA THR A 261 -32.00 1.89 21.00
C THR A 261 -32.05 3.10 21.95
N SER A 262 -31.85 2.90 23.26
CA SER A 262 -31.92 3.99 24.23
C SER A 262 -30.74 4.96 24.06
N SER A 263 -31.05 6.25 23.93
CA SER A 263 -30.06 7.34 23.83
C SER A 263 -29.17 7.44 25.07
N SER A 264 -29.63 6.95 26.22
CA SER A 264 -28.87 6.95 27.48
C SER A 264 -27.55 6.17 27.40
N TRP A 265 -27.44 5.22 26.46
CA TRP A 265 -26.25 4.39 26.25
C TRP A 265 -25.41 4.84 25.04
N ALA A 266 -25.73 5.98 24.41
CA ALA A 266 -25.03 6.44 23.21
C ALA A 266 -23.50 6.62 23.42
N PRO A 267 -23.01 7.22 24.53
CA PRO A 267 -21.56 7.34 24.75
C PRO A 267 -20.86 5.99 24.87
N LEU A 268 -21.49 5.04 25.56
CA LEU A 268 -21.00 3.67 25.72
C LEU A 268 -20.92 2.95 24.36
N ARG A 269 -21.98 3.04 23.56
CA ARG A 269 -22.02 2.47 22.20
C ARG A 269 -20.95 3.09 21.30
N SER A 270 -20.73 4.39 21.38
CA SER A 270 -19.67 5.07 20.61
C SER A 270 -18.28 4.57 20.98
N GLN A 271 -18.00 4.35 22.27
CA GLN A 271 -16.73 3.76 22.69
C GLN A 271 -16.58 2.31 22.23
N ALA A 272 -17.62 1.49 22.43
CA ALA A 272 -17.64 0.10 21.98
C ALA A 272 -17.42 -0.02 20.46
N ALA A 273 -18.03 0.88 19.68
CA ALA A 273 -17.85 0.93 18.23
C ALA A 273 -16.40 1.25 17.82
N ALA A 274 -15.70 2.12 18.56
CA ALA A 274 -14.29 2.41 18.29
C ALA A 274 -13.38 1.18 18.48
N TYR A 275 -13.63 0.37 19.52
CA TYR A 275 -12.91 -0.89 19.74
C TYR A 275 -13.34 -1.99 18.76
N ALA A 276 -14.63 -2.05 18.42
CA ALA A 276 -15.16 -2.97 17.41
C ALA A 276 -14.49 -2.77 16.05
N ARG A 277 -14.38 -1.50 15.61
CA ARG A 277 -13.65 -1.14 14.38
C ARG A 277 -12.20 -1.60 14.43
N GLN A 278 -11.48 -1.30 15.51
CA GLN A 278 -10.07 -1.71 15.64
C GLN A 278 -9.92 -3.23 15.64
N ALA A 279 -10.80 -3.97 16.32
CA ALA A 279 -10.78 -5.43 16.31
C ALA A 279 -11.06 -6.00 14.91
N ALA A 280 -12.02 -5.44 14.17
CA ALA A 280 -12.31 -5.81 12.80
C ALA A 280 -11.11 -5.54 11.88
N GLU A 281 -10.45 -4.39 12.01
CA GLU A 281 -9.22 -4.03 11.28
C GLU A 281 -8.08 -5.03 11.54
N VAL A 282 -7.86 -5.44 12.79
CA VAL A 282 -6.83 -6.45 13.14
C VAL A 282 -7.12 -7.80 12.50
N VAL A 283 -8.36 -8.29 12.61
CA VAL A 283 -8.72 -9.62 12.08
C VAL A 283 -8.76 -9.61 10.56
N PHE A 284 -9.24 -8.53 9.95
CA PHE A 284 -9.20 -8.34 8.51
C PHE A 284 -7.78 -8.31 7.99
N THR A 285 -6.87 -7.58 8.64
CA THR A 285 -5.46 -7.51 8.24
C THR A 285 -4.79 -8.88 8.30
N ARG A 286 -5.12 -9.70 9.31
CA ARG A 286 -4.66 -11.09 9.40
C ARG A 286 -5.22 -11.95 8.26
N ALA A 287 -6.53 -11.86 7.99
CA ALA A 287 -7.17 -12.57 6.88
C ALA A 287 -6.59 -12.12 5.52
N LEU A 288 -6.30 -10.83 5.36
CA LEU A 288 -5.60 -10.28 4.20
C LEU A 288 -4.19 -10.84 4.09
N ARG A 289 -3.44 -11.09 5.15
CA ARG A 289 -2.09 -11.65 5.00
C ARG A 289 -2.12 -13.13 4.61
N SER A 290 -2.83 -13.95 5.37
CA SER A 290 -2.81 -15.40 5.19
C SER A 290 -3.75 -15.91 4.10
N ALA A 291 -4.88 -15.25 3.88
CA ALA A 291 -6.03 -15.76 3.12
C ALA A 291 -6.47 -17.17 3.55
N ALA A 292 -6.09 -17.60 4.77
CA ALA A 292 -6.38 -18.94 5.26
C ALA A 292 -7.85 -19.04 5.68
N PRO A 293 -8.54 -20.16 5.39
CA PRO A 293 -9.93 -20.37 5.78
C PRO A 293 -10.21 -20.01 7.25
N GLY A 294 -9.37 -20.48 8.17
CA GLY A 294 -9.56 -20.22 9.60
C GLY A 294 -9.37 -18.76 10.03
N ASP A 295 -8.66 -17.92 9.28
CA ASP A 295 -8.57 -16.48 9.58
C ASP A 295 -9.77 -15.72 8.99
N ILE A 296 -10.28 -16.17 7.84
CA ILE A 296 -11.52 -15.66 7.25
C ILE A 296 -12.72 -16.00 8.14
N ASP A 297 -12.77 -17.20 8.70
CA ASP A 297 -13.83 -17.62 9.63
C ASP A 297 -13.81 -16.81 10.93
N LYS A 298 -12.63 -16.45 11.44
CA LYS A 298 -12.52 -15.54 12.59
C LYS A 298 -13.09 -14.16 12.28
N LEU A 299 -12.87 -13.66 11.06
CA LEU A 299 -13.44 -12.39 10.61
C LEU A 299 -14.97 -12.48 10.56
N ALA A 300 -15.51 -13.52 9.95
CA ALA A 300 -16.95 -13.75 9.86
C ALA A 300 -17.61 -13.91 11.24
N HIS A 301 -16.97 -14.65 12.15
CA HIS A 301 -17.46 -14.83 13.51
C HIS A 301 -17.46 -13.51 14.29
N LEU A 302 -16.40 -12.69 14.19
CA LEU A 302 -16.37 -11.36 14.79
C LEU A 302 -17.45 -10.46 14.19
N ALA A 303 -17.58 -10.41 12.86
CA ALA A 303 -18.57 -9.61 12.16
C ALA A 303 -20.00 -9.88 12.63
N GLY A 304 -20.40 -11.15 12.73
CA GLY A 304 -21.72 -11.53 13.23
C GLY A 304 -21.97 -11.05 14.66
N ARG A 305 -20.98 -11.19 15.55
CA ARG A 305 -21.08 -10.69 16.94
C ARG A 305 -21.21 -9.18 17.03
N LEU A 306 -20.48 -8.44 16.18
CA LEU A 306 -20.56 -6.99 16.13
C LEU A 306 -21.92 -6.53 15.63
N LYS A 307 -22.45 -7.15 14.57
CA LYS A 307 -23.80 -6.91 14.07
C LYS A 307 -24.87 -7.19 15.12
N ASP A 308 -24.77 -8.31 15.83
CA ASP A 308 -25.74 -8.67 16.87
C ASP A 308 -25.78 -7.65 18.03
N ALA A 309 -24.66 -6.96 18.26
CA ALA A 309 -24.52 -5.89 19.24
C ALA A 309 -24.89 -4.49 18.68
N GLY A 310 -25.05 -4.34 17.37
CA GLY A 310 -25.25 -3.05 16.70
C GLY A 310 -23.97 -2.20 16.64
N LEU A 311 -22.82 -2.84 16.42
CA LEU A 311 -21.48 -2.26 16.37
C LEU A 311 -20.80 -2.48 15.00
N GLU A 312 -21.57 -2.73 13.95
CA GLU A 312 -21.08 -2.99 12.59
C GLU A 312 -20.50 -1.75 11.90
N ALA A 313 -20.89 -0.54 12.32
CA ALA A 313 -20.54 0.69 11.61
C ALA A 313 -19.07 1.09 11.76
N GLY A 314 -18.51 1.65 10.68
CA GLY A 314 -17.21 2.33 10.69
C GLY A 314 -16.00 1.45 10.37
N PHE A 315 -16.20 0.16 10.11
CA PHE A 315 -15.18 -0.68 9.47
C PHE A 315 -15.24 -0.49 7.95
N ASP A 316 -14.21 0.13 7.38
CA ASP A 316 -14.12 0.43 5.95
C ASP A 316 -12.68 0.19 5.45
N PRO A 317 -12.34 -1.06 5.08
CA PRO A 317 -11.01 -1.39 4.57
C PRO A 317 -10.81 -0.74 3.20
N SER A 318 -9.59 -0.30 2.89
CA SER A 318 -9.32 0.41 1.63
C SER A 318 -9.75 -0.43 0.40
N PRO A 319 -10.11 0.22 -0.73
CA PRO A 319 -10.46 -0.48 -1.95
C PRO A 319 -9.39 -1.50 -2.40
N GLU A 320 -8.11 -1.15 -2.27
CA GLU A 320 -6.99 -2.01 -2.65
C GLU A 320 -6.89 -3.26 -1.76
N ALA A 321 -7.02 -3.08 -0.45
CA ALA A 321 -6.99 -4.18 0.51
C ALA A 321 -8.22 -5.10 0.32
N SER A 322 -9.38 -4.50 0.10
CA SER A 322 -10.64 -5.19 -0.23
C SER A 322 -10.51 -6.02 -1.51
N ALA A 323 -10.00 -5.43 -2.58
CA ALA A 323 -9.74 -6.11 -3.85
C ALA A 323 -8.73 -7.25 -3.70
N ALA A 324 -7.65 -7.04 -2.95
CA ALA A 324 -6.59 -8.03 -2.76
C ALA A 324 -7.05 -9.27 -1.98
N LEU A 325 -7.90 -9.10 -0.97
CA LEU A 325 -8.49 -10.23 -0.25
C LEU A 325 -9.57 -10.92 -1.09
N ALA A 326 -10.48 -10.15 -1.71
CA ALA A 326 -11.51 -10.68 -2.58
C ALA A 326 -10.93 -11.47 -3.75
N ASN A 327 -9.82 -11.02 -4.35
CA ASN A 327 -9.13 -11.75 -5.41
C ASN A 327 -8.62 -13.11 -4.93
N ARG A 328 -7.90 -13.15 -3.81
CA ARG A 328 -7.31 -14.41 -3.31
C ARG A 328 -8.37 -15.46 -2.97
N VAL A 329 -9.46 -15.04 -2.33
CA VAL A 329 -10.54 -15.95 -1.92
C VAL A 329 -11.46 -16.28 -3.10
N GLY A 330 -11.87 -15.26 -3.85
CA GLY A 330 -12.78 -15.37 -4.99
C GLY A 330 -12.19 -16.14 -6.17
N ALA A 331 -10.92 -15.89 -6.53
CA ALA A 331 -10.27 -16.62 -7.62
C ALA A 331 -10.12 -18.12 -7.31
N ALA A 332 -9.78 -18.48 -6.06
CA ALA A 332 -9.69 -19.87 -5.63
C ALA A 332 -11.05 -20.57 -5.71
N ALA A 333 -12.10 -19.93 -5.21
CA ALA A 333 -13.48 -20.43 -5.28
C ALA A 333 -13.97 -20.60 -6.73
N LEU A 334 -13.71 -19.62 -7.60
CA LEU A 334 -14.08 -19.65 -9.01
C LEU A 334 -13.37 -20.78 -9.78
N ALA A 335 -12.11 -21.05 -9.46
CA ALA A 335 -11.33 -22.10 -10.11
C ALA A 335 -11.77 -23.51 -9.69
N ALA A 336 -11.96 -23.76 -8.40
CA ALA A 336 -12.26 -25.10 -7.88
C ALA A 336 -13.76 -25.44 -7.92
N GLN A 337 -14.61 -24.53 -7.44
CA GLN A 337 -16.07 -24.70 -7.33
C GLN A 337 -16.49 -25.94 -6.53
N ASP A 338 -15.71 -26.30 -5.51
CA ASP A 338 -16.05 -27.32 -4.51
C ASP A 338 -16.37 -26.68 -3.15
N GLU A 339 -16.89 -27.47 -2.23
CA GLU A 339 -17.29 -27.00 -0.89
C GLU A 339 -16.12 -26.34 -0.13
N ALA A 340 -14.93 -26.94 -0.18
CA ALA A 340 -13.76 -26.47 0.54
C ALA A 340 -13.29 -25.09 0.05
N ALA A 341 -13.37 -24.82 -1.25
CA ALA A 341 -13.03 -23.52 -1.82
C ALA A 341 -14.15 -22.48 -1.69
N LEU A 342 -15.42 -22.91 -1.65
CA LEU A 342 -16.58 -22.02 -1.51
C LEU A 342 -16.81 -21.57 -0.06
N ALA A 343 -16.46 -22.39 0.94
CA ALA A 343 -16.67 -22.07 2.35
C ALA A 343 -15.98 -20.77 2.80
N PRO A 344 -14.69 -20.52 2.50
CA PRO A 344 -14.04 -19.24 2.83
C PRO A 344 -14.68 -18.05 2.12
N LEU A 345 -15.12 -18.22 0.86
CA LEU A 345 -15.80 -17.17 0.12
C LEU A 345 -17.15 -16.80 0.77
N LEU A 346 -17.89 -17.81 1.22
CA LEU A 346 -19.14 -17.62 1.95
C LEU A 346 -18.93 -16.92 3.29
N SER A 347 -17.94 -17.36 4.08
CA SER A 347 -17.55 -16.69 5.33
C SER A 347 -17.17 -15.23 5.10
N LEU A 348 -16.36 -14.95 4.06
CA LEU A 348 -15.94 -13.60 3.71
C LEU A 348 -17.12 -12.73 3.26
N MET A 349 -18.05 -13.29 2.47
CA MET A 349 -19.26 -12.58 2.04
C MET A 349 -20.18 -12.24 3.23
N LYS A 350 -20.33 -13.16 4.19
CA LYS A 350 -21.05 -12.90 5.45
C LYS A 350 -20.38 -11.78 6.23
N ALA A 351 -19.06 -11.84 6.40
CA ALA A 351 -18.30 -10.80 7.08
C ALA A 351 -18.48 -9.43 6.44
N ALA A 352 -18.35 -9.34 5.12
CA ALA A 352 -18.50 -8.09 4.37
C ALA A 352 -19.89 -7.47 4.59
N ARG A 353 -20.94 -8.30 4.52
CA ARG A 353 -22.32 -7.84 4.72
C ARG A 353 -22.60 -7.45 6.17
N ASP A 354 -22.11 -8.22 7.13
CA ASP A 354 -22.36 -8.00 8.55
C ASP A 354 -21.60 -6.80 9.10
N LEU A 355 -20.45 -6.46 8.53
CA LEU A 355 -19.69 -5.24 8.86
C LEU A 355 -20.10 -4.02 8.01
N GLY A 356 -20.97 -4.18 7.01
CA GLY A 356 -21.29 -3.10 6.07
C GLY A 356 -20.07 -2.61 5.28
N ALA A 357 -19.12 -3.50 4.96
CA ALA A 357 -17.92 -3.18 4.20
C ALA A 357 -18.25 -3.10 2.70
N HIS A 358 -18.53 -1.90 2.21
CA HIS A 358 -19.07 -1.67 0.86
C HIS A 358 -18.07 -2.04 -0.23
N ASP A 359 -16.81 -1.60 -0.13
CA ASP A 359 -15.78 -1.91 -1.12
C ASP A 359 -15.47 -3.40 -1.19
N LEU A 360 -15.36 -4.07 -0.03
CA LEU A 360 -15.18 -5.51 0.03
C LEU A 360 -16.35 -6.25 -0.63
N THR A 361 -17.59 -5.83 -0.34
CA THR A 361 -18.80 -6.39 -0.96
C THR A 361 -18.77 -6.22 -2.48
N PHE A 362 -18.45 -5.01 -2.97
CA PHE A 362 -18.34 -4.72 -4.39
C PHE A 362 -17.31 -5.61 -5.09
N HIS A 363 -16.11 -5.76 -4.51
CA HIS A 363 -15.09 -6.62 -5.09
C HIS A 363 -15.47 -8.10 -5.08
N LEU A 364 -16.14 -8.59 -4.04
CA LEU A 364 -16.66 -9.96 -3.99
C LEU A 364 -17.74 -10.21 -5.05
N GLN A 365 -18.63 -9.25 -5.27
CA GLN A 365 -19.68 -9.33 -6.28
C GLN A 365 -19.13 -9.57 -7.70
N ASN A 366 -17.98 -8.97 -8.03
CA ASN A 366 -17.33 -9.20 -9.33
C ASN A 366 -16.95 -10.68 -9.52
N TYR A 367 -16.39 -11.35 -8.51
CA TYR A 367 -16.09 -12.78 -8.58
C TYR A 367 -17.35 -13.65 -8.55
N LEU A 368 -18.37 -13.23 -7.78
CA LEU A 368 -19.64 -13.95 -7.70
C LEU A 368 -20.37 -13.99 -9.04
N MET A 369 -20.33 -12.90 -9.83
CA MET A 369 -20.90 -12.88 -11.18
C MET A 369 -20.33 -13.98 -12.07
N ASP A 370 -18.99 -14.10 -12.10
CA ASP A 370 -18.31 -15.13 -12.88
C ASP A 370 -18.56 -16.53 -12.32
N LEU A 371 -18.60 -16.66 -10.98
CA LEU A 371 -18.89 -17.93 -10.30
C LEU A 371 -20.30 -18.42 -10.63
N PHE A 372 -21.31 -17.56 -10.61
CA PHE A 372 -22.68 -17.93 -10.96
C PHE A 372 -22.80 -18.33 -12.43
N ALA A 373 -22.16 -17.58 -13.34
CA ALA A 373 -22.11 -17.94 -14.76
C ALA A 373 -21.40 -19.28 -15.02
N ALA A 374 -20.39 -19.64 -14.21
CA ALA A 374 -19.71 -20.92 -14.29
C ALA A 374 -20.54 -22.06 -13.68
N ALA A 375 -21.15 -21.83 -12.51
CA ALA A 375 -22.03 -22.76 -11.82
C ALA A 375 -23.27 -23.13 -12.66
N GLU A 376 -23.73 -22.22 -13.52
CA GLU A 376 -24.77 -22.54 -14.51
C GLU A 376 -24.32 -23.65 -15.45
N LYS A 377 -23.09 -23.61 -15.95
CA LYS A 377 -22.61 -24.50 -17.02
C LYS A 377 -22.19 -25.88 -16.51
N LYS A 378 -22.00 -26.04 -15.20
CA LYS A 378 -21.42 -27.24 -14.57
C LYS A 378 -22.40 -27.87 -13.59
N HIS A 379 -22.40 -29.19 -13.49
CA HIS A 379 -23.11 -29.87 -12.40
C HIS A 379 -22.28 -29.78 -11.12
N LEU A 380 -22.84 -29.15 -10.08
CA LEU A 380 -22.19 -28.98 -8.78
C LEU A 380 -22.63 -30.07 -7.80
N PRO A 381 -21.73 -30.59 -6.94
CA PRO A 381 -22.12 -31.43 -5.82
C PRO A 381 -23.16 -30.73 -4.91
N PRO A 382 -24.02 -31.47 -4.18
CA PRO A 382 -25.10 -30.88 -3.37
C PRO A 382 -24.63 -29.82 -2.37
N GLU A 383 -23.51 -30.08 -1.68
CA GLU A 383 -22.93 -29.16 -0.70
C GLU A 383 -22.42 -27.87 -1.37
N ALA A 384 -21.75 -27.98 -2.52
CA ALA A 384 -21.30 -26.85 -3.30
C ALA A 384 -22.50 -26.05 -3.88
N ALA A 385 -23.56 -26.72 -4.32
CA ALA A 385 -24.78 -26.07 -4.80
C ALA A 385 -25.49 -25.30 -3.67
N ALA A 386 -25.52 -25.85 -2.45
CA ALA A 386 -26.05 -25.16 -1.27
C ALA A 386 -25.24 -23.89 -0.94
N ALA A 387 -23.91 -23.99 -0.97
CA ALA A 387 -23.02 -22.85 -0.74
C ALA A 387 -23.22 -21.74 -1.80
N VAL A 388 -23.34 -22.10 -3.09
CA VAL A 388 -23.63 -21.15 -4.17
C VAL A 388 -24.99 -20.48 -4.00
N LYS A 389 -26.01 -21.23 -3.58
CA LYS A 389 -27.35 -20.68 -3.28
C LYS A 389 -27.29 -19.65 -2.15
N GLU A 390 -26.55 -19.95 -1.09
CA GLU A 390 -26.40 -19.03 0.03
C GLU A 390 -25.61 -17.77 -0.39
N LEU A 391 -24.50 -17.93 -1.11
CA LEU A 391 -23.74 -16.83 -1.71
C LEU A 391 -24.62 -15.92 -2.57
N TYR A 392 -25.46 -16.49 -3.43
CA TYR A 392 -26.41 -15.72 -4.24
C TYR A 392 -27.36 -14.89 -3.37
N SER A 393 -27.93 -15.48 -2.32
CA SER A 393 -28.84 -14.77 -1.41
C SER A 393 -28.16 -13.61 -0.66
N LEU A 394 -26.87 -13.73 -0.36
CA LEU A 394 -26.09 -12.70 0.33
C LEU A 394 -25.57 -11.62 -0.63
N SER A 395 -25.35 -11.99 -1.90
CA SER A 395 -24.70 -11.14 -2.91
C SER A 395 -25.47 -9.85 -3.23
N GLY A 396 -26.80 -9.84 -3.12
CA GLY A 396 -27.62 -8.74 -3.63
C GLY A 396 -27.65 -8.62 -5.16
N ILE A 397 -27.03 -9.57 -5.88
CA ILE A 397 -27.05 -9.65 -7.34
C ILE A 397 -28.40 -10.24 -7.77
N ILE A 398 -28.96 -9.71 -8.85
CA ILE A 398 -30.18 -10.23 -9.47
C ILE A 398 -29.85 -10.76 -10.86
N ILE A 399 -29.92 -12.08 -11.04
CA ILE A 399 -29.78 -12.76 -12.33
C ILE A 399 -31.14 -13.36 -12.70
N GLU A 400 -31.68 -12.98 -13.87
CA GLU A 400 -32.93 -13.55 -14.36
C GLU A 400 -32.86 -15.08 -14.47
N ARG A 401 -33.87 -15.78 -13.93
CA ARG A 401 -34.03 -17.25 -13.98
C ARG A 401 -32.99 -18.09 -13.21
N PHE A 402 -32.07 -17.48 -12.47
CA PHE A 402 -31.07 -18.22 -11.68
C PHE A 402 -31.70 -18.99 -10.50
N ASN A 403 -32.70 -18.40 -9.82
CA ASN A 403 -33.42 -19.07 -8.72
C ASN A 403 -34.07 -20.39 -9.13
N SER A 404 -34.72 -20.44 -10.29
CA SER A 404 -35.36 -21.66 -10.81
C SER A 404 -34.34 -22.76 -11.13
N ARG A 405 -33.12 -22.38 -11.50
CA ARG A 405 -32.02 -23.32 -11.75
C ARG A 405 -31.37 -23.80 -10.45
N LEU A 406 -31.23 -22.94 -9.43
CA LEU A 406 -30.79 -23.33 -8.09
C LEU A 406 -31.76 -24.33 -7.45
N GLU A 407 -33.07 -24.14 -7.64
CA GLU A 407 -34.10 -25.09 -7.23
C GLU A 407 -33.98 -26.41 -8.00
N ALA A 408 -33.72 -26.38 -9.32
CA ALA A 408 -33.47 -27.58 -10.11
C ALA A 408 -32.18 -28.32 -9.68
N LEU A 409 -31.12 -27.59 -9.33
CA LEU A 409 -29.86 -28.15 -8.80
C LEU A 409 -30.07 -28.79 -7.42
N ALA A 410 -30.93 -28.21 -6.57
CA ALA A 410 -31.26 -28.78 -5.26
C ALA A 410 -32.29 -29.93 -5.32
N ALA A 411 -33.09 -30.00 -6.41
CA ALA A 411 -34.15 -30.99 -6.60
C ALA A 411 -33.70 -32.25 -7.37
N GLN A 412 -32.46 -32.29 -7.89
CA GLN A 412 -31.86 -33.49 -8.50
C GLN A 412 -31.28 -34.48 -7.46
N ASN A 413 -31.73 -34.38 -6.20
CA ASN A 413 -31.49 -35.36 -5.14
C ASN A 413 -32.29 -36.64 -5.35
#